data_AF-A0A5F0LWP8-F1
#
_entry.id   AF-A0A5F0LWP8-F1
#
_cell.length_a   1.000
_cell.length_b   1.000
_cell.length_c   1.000
_cell.angle_alpha   90.00
_cell.angle_beta   90.00
_cell.angle_gamma   90.00
#
_symmetry.space_group_name_H-M   'P 1'
#
loop_
_entity.id
_entity.type
_entity.pdbx_description
1 polymer ?
#
loop_
_entity_poly.entity_id
_entity_poly.type
_entity_poly.pdbx_seq_one_letter_code
_entity_poly.pdbx_strand_id
1 'polypeptide(L)'
;MSVLAIAFPVEAAVPVAQSLIGASLALTRPLLGLGAIVTLLMVFKPLLAGIMRAVVAFFVPRKSFEQRVAAHRFSGVRMLNRMANDYSGSQPNFAAELRNLAARDN
;
A
#
# COMPACT_ATOMS: atom_id res chain seq x y z
N MET A 1 -6.49 53.62 56.48
CA MET A 1 -6.04 52.90 55.27
C MET A 1 -5.24 51.69 55.75
N SER A 2 -5.92 50.56 55.99
CA SER A 2 -5.33 49.38 56.66
C SER A 2 -4.81 48.37 55.63
N VAL A 3 -3.74 47.68 56.04
CA VAL A 3 -2.75 46.91 55.29
C VAL A 3 -3.28 45.55 54.79
N LEU A 4 -4.55 45.47 54.37
CA LEU A 4 -5.19 44.22 53.93
C LEU A 4 -4.96 43.89 52.44
N ALA A 5 -3.77 44.17 51.89
CA ALA A 5 -3.56 44.08 50.45
C ALA A 5 -2.62 42.95 49.97
N ILE A 6 -1.87 42.26 50.83
CA ILE A 6 -0.93 41.23 50.35
C ILE A 6 -0.82 40.07 51.33
N ALA A 7 -1.90 39.30 51.46
CA ALA A 7 -1.83 37.94 51.96
C ALA A 7 -2.83 37.12 51.16
N PHE A 8 -2.47 36.75 49.93
CA PHE A 8 -3.18 35.68 49.25
C PHE A 8 -2.98 34.43 50.09
N PRO A 9 -4.04 33.80 50.62
CA PRO A 9 -3.90 32.59 51.41
C PRO A 9 -3.28 31.51 50.52
N VAL A 10 -2.14 30.95 50.96
CA VAL A 10 -1.46 29.86 50.26
C VAL A 10 -2.43 28.68 50.07
N GLU A 11 -3.41 28.51 50.97
CA GLU A 11 -4.47 27.52 50.83
C GLU A 11 -5.34 27.69 49.57
N ALA A 12 -5.50 28.91 49.05
CA ALA A 12 -6.27 29.15 47.82
C ALA A 12 -5.47 28.89 46.54
N ALA A 13 -4.13 28.94 46.61
CA ALA A 13 -3.25 28.66 45.48
C ALA A 13 -3.02 27.14 45.26
N VAL A 14 -3.08 26.35 46.33
CA VAL A 14 -2.92 24.89 46.30
C VAL A 14 -3.92 24.18 45.37
N PRO A 15 -5.25 24.42 45.44
CA PRO A 15 -6.21 23.73 44.58
C PRO A 15 -6.07 24.13 43.11
N VAL A 16 -5.68 25.39 42.83
CA VAL A 16 -5.42 25.85 41.46
C VAL A 16 -4.21 25.12 40.88
N ALA A 17 -3.10 25.03 41.62
CA ALA A 17 -1.92 24.28 41.19
C ALA A 17 -2.23 22.79 40.98
N GLN A 18 -2.97 22.16 41.89
CA GLN A 18 -3.40 20.76 41.75
C GLN A 18 -4.29 20.53 40.53
N SER A 19 -5.21 21.45 40.22
CA SER A 19 -6.09 21.35 39.05
C SER A 19 -5.30 21.46 37.73
N LEU A 20 -4.30 22.33 37.66
CA LEU A 20 -3.43 22.49 36.49
C LEU A 20 -2.53 21.26 36.29
N ILE A 21 -1.99 20.70 37.39
CA ILE A 21 -1.21 19.46 37.34
C ILE A 21 -2.11 18.29 36.93
N GLY A 22 -3.33 18.21 37.48
CA GLY A 22 -4.30 17.18 37.12
C GLY A 22 -4.70 17.25 35.65
N ALA A 23 -5.00 18.46 35.14
CA ALA A 23 -5.37 18.69 33.74
C ALA A 23 -4.22 18.37 32.79
N SER A 24 -2.99 18.77 33.13
CA SER A 24 -1.82 18.46 32.30
C SER A 24 -1.53 16.96 32.27
N LEU A 25 -1.64 16.25 33.39
CA LEU A 25 -1.50 14.79 33.44
C LEU A 25 -2.60 14.06 32.67
N ALA A 26 -3.84 14.56 32.73
CA ALA A 26 -4.97 14.00 31.99
C ALA A 26 -4.79 14.11 30.47
N LEU A 27 -4.14 15.17 29.99
CA LEU A 27 -3.84 15.36 28.57
C LEU A 27 -2.54 14.67 28.14
N THR A 28 -1.52 14.64 29.01
CA THR A 28 -0.21 14.06 28.68
C THR A 28 -0.27 12.55 28.52
N ARG A 29 -1.01 11.85 29.39
CA ARG A 29 -1.14 10.38 29.34
C ARG A 29 -1.68 9.85 27.99
N PRO A 30 -2.82 10.33 27.44
CA PRO A 30 -3.30 9.85 26.16
C PRO A 30 -2.38 10.27 25.00
N LEU A 31 -1.76 11.46 25.06
CA LEU A 31 -0.80 11.89 24.03
C LEU A 31 0.44 10.99 23.98
N LEU A 32 0.99 10.61 25.15
CA LEU A 32 2.10 9.66 25.21
C LEU A 32 1.68 8.26 24.77
N GLY A 33 0.49 7.79 25.16
CA GLY A 33 -0.05 6.51 24.72
C GLY A 33 -0.24 6.45 23.20
N LEU A 34 -0.85 7.47 22.61
CA LEU A 34 -1.00 7.59 21.15
C LEU A 34 0.36 7.71 20.46
N GLY A 35 1.28 8.50 21.02
CA GLY A 35 2.64 8.61 20.53
C GLY A 35 3.36 7.27 20.50
N ALA A 36 3.26 6.48 21.57
CA ALA A 36 3.85 5.14 21.64
C ALA A 36 3.25 4.18 20.60
N ILE A 37 1.95 4.25 20.35
CA ILE A 37 1.30 3.44 19.31
C ILE A 37 1.78 3.86 17.92
N VAL A 38 1.85 5.17 17.66
CA VAL A 38 2.31 5.69 16.36
C VAL A 38 3.76 5.32 16.10
N THR A 39 4.64 5.46 17.10
CA THR A 39 6.05 5.05 16.95
C THR A 39 6.18 3.55 16.75
N LEU A 40 5.41 2.74 17.47
CA LEU A 40 5.35 1.29 17.27
C LEU A 40 4.94 0.96 15.82
N LEU A 41 3.86 1.56 15.32
CA LEU A 41 3.41 1.36 13.94
C LEU A 41 4.44 1.86 12.92
N MET A 42 5.17 2.94 13.20
CA MET A 42 6.24 3.45 12.33
C MET A 42 7.46 2.54 12.29
N VAL A 43 7.89 2.00 13.43
CA VAL A 43 9.01 1.05 13.51
C VAL A 43 8.65 -0.25 12.79
N PHE A 44 7.41 -0.72 12.95
CA PHE A 44 6.91 -1.94 12.33
C PHE A 44 6.21 -1.71 10.97
N LYS A 45 6.33 -0.52 10.39
CA LYS A 45 5.92 -0.21 9.01
C LYS A 45 6.28 -1.29 7.99
N PRO A 46 7.53 -1.81 7.94
CA PRO A 46 7.89 -2.82 6.95
C PRO A 46 7.10 -4.13 7.13
N LEU A 47 6.77 -4.52 8.38
CA LEU A 47 5.93 -5.69 8.64
C LEU A 47 4.50 -5.47 8.17
N LEU A 48 3.92 -4.31 8.51
CA LEU A 48 2.57 -3.94 8.07
C LEU A 48 2.47 -3.90 6.54
N ALA A 49 3.48 -3.35 5.87
CA ALA A 49 3.56 -3.36 4.41
C ALA A 49 3.67 -4.78 3.84
N GLY A 50 4.43 -5.66 4.49
CA GLY A 50 4.52 -7.07 4.14
C GLY A 50 3.18 -7.80 4.26
N ILE A 51 2.47 -7.60 5.37
CA ILE A 51 1.13 -8.16 5.61
C ILE A 51 0.15 -7.66 4.54
N MET A 52 0.13 -6.34 4.27
CA MET A 52 -0.72 -5.77 3.22
C MET A 52 -0.41 -6.36 1.84
N ARG A 53 0.86 -6.54 1.49
CA ARG A 53 1.25 -7.18 0.22
C ARG A 53 0.82 -8.64 0.16
N ALA A 54 0.91 -9.38 1.26
CA ALA A 54 0.46 -10.77 1.35
C ALA A 54 -1.07 -10.88 1.19
N VAL A 55 -1.82 -10.00 1.87
CA VAL A 55 -3.28 -9.89 1.72
C VAL A 55 -3.65 -9.58 0.27
N VAL A 56 -3.00 -8.58 -0.34
CA VAL A 56 -3.24 -8.25 -1.76
C VAL A 56 -2.88 -9.43 -2.67
N ALA A 57 -1.79 -10.15 -2.41
CA ALA A 57 -1.41 -11.33 -3.19
C ALA A 57 -2.40 -12.49 -3.03
N PHE A 58 -3.05 -12.62 -1.88
CA PHE A 58 -4.07 -13.63 -1.64
C PHE A 58 -5.36 -13.34 -2.41
N PHE A 59 -5.80 -12.08 -2.44
CA PHE A 59 -7.04 -11.68 -3.11
C PHE A 59 -6.88 -11.37 -4.59
N VAL A 60 -5.72 -10.85 -5.01
CA VAL A 60 -5.44 -10.53 -6.41
C VAL A 60 -4.69 -11.70 -7.02
N PRO A 61 -5.35 -12.56 -7.82
CA PRO A 61 -4.68 -13.66 -8.50
C PRO A 61 -3.66 -13.06 -9.46
N ARG A 62 -2.39 -13.09 -9.08
CA ARG A 62 -1.29 -12.70 -9.96
C ARG A 62 -1.08 -13.82 -10.95
N LYS A 63 -1.19 -13.50 -12.25
CA LYS A 63 -0.81 -14.46 -13.30
C LYS A 63 0.63 -14.90 -13.02
N SER A 64 0.86 -16.21 -12.98
CA SER A 64 2.21 -16.73 -12.81
C SER A 64 3.10 -16.22 -13.95
N PHE A 65 4.41 -16.14 -13.72
CA PHE A 65 5.36 -15.73 -14.75
C PHE A 65 5.18 -16.56 -16.03
N GLU A 66 5.01 -17.88 -15.86
CA GLU A 66 4.75 -18.82 -16.95
C GLU A 66 3.45 -18.50 -17.70
N GLN A 67 2.36 -18.19 -16.99
CA GLN A 67 1.09 -17.79 -17.62
C GLN A 67 1.23 -16.50 -18.42
N ARG A 68 2.04 -15.54 -17.96
CA ARG A 68 2.29 -14.29 -18.70
C ARG A 68 3.10 -14.55 -19.97
N VAL A 69 4.17 -15.34 -19.86
CA VAL A 69 5.01 -15.71 -21.02
C VAL A 69 4.19 -16.49 -22.04
N ALA A 70 3.41 -17.47 -21.59
CA ALA A 70 2.50 -18.23 -22.45
C ALA A 70 1.50 -17.31 -23.15
N ALA A 71 0.84 -16.40 -22.43
CA ALA A 71 -0.10 -15.45 -23.03
C ALA A 71 0.55 -14.57 -24.12
N HIS A 72 1.79 -14.11 -23.91
CA HIS A 72 2.52 -13.37 -24.93
C HIS A 72 2.85 -14.22 -26.16
N ARG A 73 3.31 -15.47 -25.98
CA ARG A 73 3.56 -16.40 -27.10
C ARG A 73 2.29 -16.68 -27.90
N PHE A 74 1.18 -17.00 -27.22
CA PHE A 74 -0.12 -17.21 -27.86
C PHE A 74 -0.58 -15.98 -28.66
N SER A 75 -0.35 -14.77 -28.15
CA SER A 75 -0.71 -13.55 -28.87
C SER A 75 0.11 -13.37 -30.17
N GLY A 76 1.40 -13.72 -30.16
CA GLY A 76 2.27 -13.69 -31.34
C GLY A 76 1.84 -14.72 -32.39
N VAL A 77 1.64 -15.97 -31.98
CA VAL A 77 1.15 -17.05 -32.87
C VAL A 77 -0.20 -16.68 -33.50
N ARG A 78 -1.12 -16.09 -32.73
CA ARG A 78 -2.43 -15.66 -33.24
C ARG A 78 -2.31 -14.51 -34.24
N MET A 79 -1.36 -13.59 -34.03
CA MET A 79 -1.08 -12.47 -34.93
C MET A 79 -0.51 -12.97 -36.27
N LEU A 80 0.46 -13.88 -36.23
CA LEU A 80 1.02 -14.50 -37.44
C LEU A 80 -0.04 -15.26 -38.25
N ASN A 81 -0.90 -16.03 -37.58
CA ASN A 81 -2.01 -16.72 -38.24
C ASN A 81 -3.04 -15.75 -38.85
N ARG A 82 -3.27 -14.59 -38.22
CA ARG A 82 -4.13 -13.54 -38.79
C ARG A 82 -3.51 -12.98 -40.07
N MET A 83 -2.23 -12.60 -40.04
CA MET A 83 -1.52 -12.13 -41.24
C MET A 83 -1.54 -13.18 -42.35
N ALA A 84 -1.28 -14.46 -42.02
CA ALA A 84 -1.34 -15.53 -43.01
C ALA A 84 -2.71 -15.65 -43.68
N ASN A 85 -3.80 -15.43 -42.94
CA ASN A 85 -5.13 -15.40 -43.53
C ASN A 85 -5.34 -14.17 -44.41
N ASP A 86 -4.85 -12.99 -44.01
CA ASP A 86 -4.94 -11.77 -44.80
C ASP A 86 -4.18 -11.90 -46.15
N TYR A 87 -3.02 -12.57 -46.14
CA TYR A 87 -2.21 -12.80 -47.35
C TYR A 87 -2.57 -14.07 -48.13
N SER A 88 -3.49 -14.90 -47.64
CA SER A 88 -3.83 -16.19 -48.26
C SER A 88 -4.34 -16.07 -49.70
N GLY A 89 -5.05 -14.99 -50.01
CA GLY A 89 -5.59 -14.74 -51.35
C GLY A 89 -4.62 -14.05 -52.33
N SER A 90 -3.67 -13.27 -51.83
CA SER A 90 -2.74 -12.51 -52.68
C SER A 90 -1.39 -13.21 -52.85
N GLN A 91 -0.87 -13.84 -51.80
CA GLN A 91 0.45 -14.45 -51.75
C GLN A 91 0.41 -15.77 -50.95
N PRO A 92 -0.06 -16.86 -51.56
CA PRO A 92 -0.27 -18.13 -50.85
C PRO A 92 1.03 -18.73 -50.29
N ASN A 93 2.18 -18.51 -50.97
CA ASN A 93 3.47 -18.99 -50.47
C ASN A 93 3.91 -18.25 -49.19
N PHE A 94 3.75 -16.92 -49.16
CA PHE A 94 4.06 -16.12 -47.97
C PHE A 94 3.12 -16.46 -46.80
N ALA A 95 1.83 -16.69 -47.08
CA ALA A 95 0.89 -17.18 -46.07
C ALA A 95 1.28 -18.54 -45.48
N ALA A 96 1.81 -19.45 -46.29
CA ALA A 96 2.32 -20.75 -45.82
C ALA A 96 3.57 -20.59 -44.94
N GLU A 97 4.49 -19.70 -45.31
CA GLU A 97 5.67 -19.37 -44.50
C GLU A 97 5.30 -18.77 -43.14
N LEU A 98 4.32 -17.85 -43.10
CA LEU A 98 3.82 -17.27 -41.86
C LEU A 98 3.15 -18.31 -40.93
N ARG A 99 2.41 -19.27 -41.50
CA ARG A 99 1.82 -20.39 -40.73
C ARG A 99 2.89 -21.33 -40.20
N ASN A 100 3.92 -21.62 -40.99
CA ASN A 100 5.06 -22.43 -40.55
C ASN A 100 5.85 -21.73 -39.43
N LEU A 101 6.04 -20.42 -39.53
CA LEU A 101 6.68 -19.63 -38.48
C LEU A 101 5.85 -19.66 -37.18
N ALA A 102 4.53 -19.52 -37.30
CA ALA A 102 3.61 -19.61 -36.15
C ALA A 102 3.60 -21.01 -35.50
N ALA A 103 3.77 -22.07 -36.30
CA ALA A 103 3.81 -23.45 -35.82
C ALA A 103 5.14 -23.82 -35.15
N ARG A 104 6.23 -23.13 -35.49
CA ARG A 104 7.57 -23.38 -34.94
C ARG A 104 7.77 -22.81 -33.53
N ASP A 105 7.08 -21.71 -33.21
CA ASP A 105 7.21 -21.01 -31.91
C ASP A 105 6.28 -21.56 -30.82
N ASN A 106 5.54 -22.63 -31.12
CA ASN A 106 4.56 -23.30 -30.25
C ASN A 106 5.15 -24.59 -29.67
#